data_AF-A0A365XP75-F1
#
_entry.id   AF-A0A365XP75-F1
#
_cell.length_a   1.000
_cell.length_b   1.000
_cell.length_c   1.000
_cell.angle_alpha   90.00
_cell.angle_beta   90.00
_cell.angle_gamma   90.00
#
_symmetry.space_group_name_H-M   'P 1'
#
loop_
_entity.id
_entity.type
_entity.pdbx_description
1 polymer ?
#
loop_
_entity_poly.entity_id
_entity_poly.type
_entity_poly.pdbx_seq_one_letter_code
_entity_poly.pdbx_strand_id
1 'polypeptide(L)' 'MRKESEVIARIAEFSDRLLHVEACISEELTQHYEKRNKSLLLFLHKEKCVWQFAIEQMKWLLEEK' A
#
# COMPACT_ATOMS: atom_id res chain seq x y z
N MET A 1 13.52 17.33 -16.74
CA MET A 1 12.62 17.02 -15.60
C MET A 1 11.80 15.71 -15.72
N ARG A 2 11.96 14.87 -16.75
CA ARG A 2 11.16 13.62 -16.90
C ARG A 2 11.21 12.64 -15.72
N LYS A 3 12.36 12.53 -15.03
CA LYS A 3 12.54 11.59 -13.90
C LYS A 3 11.65 11.88 -12.68
N GLU A 4 11.35 13.14 -12.40
CA GLU A 4 10.60 13.51 -11.20
C GLU A 4 9.10 13.22 -11.36
N SER A 5 8.54 13.60 -12.52
CA SER A 5 7.17 13.27 -12.89
C SER A 5 6.94 11.76 -12.93
N GLU A 6 7.94 10.96 -13.33
CA GLU A 6 7.88 9.51 -13.31
C GLU A 6 7.82 8.95 -11.88
N VAL A 7 8.66 9.47 -10.97
CA VAL A 7 8.63 9.07 -9.55
C VAL A 7 7.30 9.44 -8.89
N ILE A 8 6.78 10.65 -9.14
CA ILE A 8 5.46 11.08 -8.64
C ILE A 8 4.35 10.17 -9.16
N ALA A 9 4.37 9.82 -10.45
CA ALA A 9 3.38 8.91 -11.04
C ALA A 9 3.43 7.52 -10.39
N ARG A 10 4.62 7.01 -10.07
CA ARG A 10 4.77 5.73 -9.35
C ARG A 10 4.31 5.80 -7.90
N ILE A 11 4.56 6.91 -7.20
CA ILE A 11 4.00 7.12 -5.85
C ILE A 11 2.47 7.09 -5.89
N ALA A 12 1.86 7.73 -6.89
CA ALA A 12 0.40 7.73 -7.05
C ALA A 12 -0.14 6.32 -7.30
N GLU A 13 0.50 5.54 -8.17
CA GLU A 13 0.12 4.14 -8.44
C GLU A 13 0.24 3.26 -7.17
N PHE A 14 1.35 3.37 -6.44
CA PHE A 14 1.54 2.59 -5.21
C PHE A 14 0.58 3.01 -4.10
N SER A 15 0.23 4.30 -4.03
CA SER A 15 -0.76 4.80 -3.08
C SER A 15 -2.16 4.26 -3.40
N ASP A 16 -2.53 4.17 -4.67
CA ASP A 16 -3.81 3.56 -5.10
C ASP A 16 -3.87 2.07 -4.73
N ARG A 17 -2.77 1.33 -4.97
CA ARG A 17 -2.63 -0.07 -4.54
C ARG A 17 -2.77 -0.22 -3.02
N LEU A 18 -2.12 0.66 -2.27
CA LEU A 18 -2.18 0.67 -0.80
C LEU A 18 -3.62 0.91 -0.32
N LEU A 19 -4.32 1.89 -0.89
CA LEU A 19 -5.73 2.18 -0.58
C LEU A 19 -6.62 0.97 -0.84
N HIS A 20 -6.42 0.26 -1.94
CA HIS A 20 -7.18 -0.95 -2.24
C HIS A 20 -6.94 -2.05 -1.19
N VAL A 21 -5.68 -2.29 -0.80
CA VAL A 21 -5.34 -3.25 0.26
C VAL A 21 -5.97 -2.86 1.60
N GLU A 22 -5.93 -1.57 1.95
CA GLU A 22 -6.55 -1.06 3.18
C GLU A 22 -8.08 -1.22 3.17
N ALA A 23 -8.73 -1.02 2.02
CA ALA A 23 -10.15 -1.27 1.86
C ALA A 23 -10.50 -2.75 2.06
N CYS A 24 -9.74 -3.67 1.47
CA CYS A 24 -9.94 -5.12 1.65
C CYS A 24 -9.73 -5.55 3.11
N ILE A 25 -8.72 -4.99 3.80
CA ILE A 25 -8.52 -5.24 5.24
C ILE A 25 -9.74 -4.74 6.02
N SER A 26 -10.21 -3.53 5.74
CA SER A 26 -11.36 -2.93 6.42
C SER A 26 -12.61 -3.81 6.24
N GLU A 27 -12.91 -4.22 5.01
CA GLU A 27 -14.03 -5.11 4.67
C GLU A 27 -13.96 -6.42 5.47
N GLU A 28 -12.81 -7.08 5.48
CA GLU A 28 -12.61 -8.32 6.23
C GLU A 28 -12.78 -8.12 7.75
N LEU A 29 -12.32 -6.98 8.28
CA LEU A 29 -12.47 -6.67 9.71
C LEU A 29 -13.91 -6.31 10.12
N THR A 30 -14.77 -5.88 9.19
CA THR A 30 -16.20 -5.68 9.47
C THR A 30 -16.93 -6.99 9.78
N GLN A 31 -16.39 -8.14 9.34
CA GLN A 31 -16.96 -9.44 9.64
C GLN A 31 -16.78 -9.80 11.12
N HIS A 32 -17.70 -10.61 11.64
CA HIS A 32 -17.58 -11.20 12.98
C HIS A 32 -16.26 -11.97 13.11
N TYR A 33 -15.57 -11.82 14.24
CA TYR A 33 -14.18 -12.28 14.40
C TYR A 33 -13.96 -13.77 14.10
N GLU A 34 -14.95 -14.62 14.37
CA GLU A 34 -14.91 -16.07 14.08
C GLU A 34 -15.03 -16.40 12.59
N LYS A 35 -15.63 -15.50 11.81
CA LYS A 35 -15.82 -15.65 10.36
C LYS A 35 -14.65 -15.10 9.55
N ARG A 36 -13.73 -14.37 10.21
CA ARG A 36 -12.63 -13.72 9.52
C ARG A 36 -11.65 -14.73 8.93
N ASN A 37 -11.26 -14.48 7.70
CA ASN A 37 -10.17 -15.17 7.03
C ASN A 37 -8.81 -14.65 7.53
N LYS A 38 -8.28 -15.30 8.57
CA LYS A 38 -6.97 -14.95 9.17
C LYS A 38 -5.81 -15.02 8.16
N SER A 39 -5.85 -15.97 7.23
CA SER A 39 -4.82 -16.12 6.19
C SER A 39 -4.83 -14.93 5.22
N LEU A 40 -6.03 -14.49 4.83
CA LEU A 40 -6.21 -13.29 4.00
C LEU A 40 -5.70 -12.04 4.73
N LEU A 41 -6.08 -11.85 5.99
CA LEU A 41 -5.60 -10.70 6.79
C LEU A 41 -4.08 -10.68 6.93
N LEU A 42 -3.46 -11.84 7.16
CA LEU A 42 -2.00 -11.95 7.24
C LEU A 42 -1.33 -11.59 5.90
N PHE A 43 -1.91 -12.04 4.79
CA PHE A 43 -1.43 -11.71 3.45
C PHE A 43 -1.56 -10.21 3.17
N LEU A 44 -2.75 -9.64 3.37
CA LEU A 44 -3.03 -8.23 3.14
C LEU A 44 -2.17 -7.32 4.03
N HIS A 45 -1.91 -7.71 5.28
CA HIS A 45 -1.00 -6.95 6.15
C HIS A 45 0.43 -6.93 5.59
N LYS A 46 0.93 -8.05 5.04
CA LYS A 46 2.26 -8.08 4.39
C LYS A 46 2.27 -7.21 3.13
N GLU A 47 1.25 -7.30 2.29
CA GLU A 47 1.13 -6.45 1.11
C GLU A 47 1.10 -4.96 1.48
N LYS A 48 0.35 -4.59 2.51
CA LYS A 48 0.31 -3.22 3.05
C LYS A 48 1.72 -2.73 3.37
N CYS A 49 2.51 -3.52 4.12
CA CYS A 49 3.88 -3.15 4.46
C CYS A 49 4.77 -2.97 3.23
N VAL A 50 4.62 -3.82 2.21
CA VAL A 50 5.39 -3.72 0.96
C VAL A 50 5.07 -2.42 0.22
N TRP A 51 3.79 -2.07 0.08
CA TRP A 51 3.40 -0.83 -0.60
C TRP A 51 3.83 0.42 0.17
N GLN A 52 3.68 0.42 1.49
CA GLN A 52 4.18 1.50 2.34
C GLN A 52 5.68 1.68 2.19
N PHE A 53 6.45 0.58 2.24
CA PHE A 53 7.90 0.63 2.02
C PHE A 53 8.25 1.20 0.64
N ALA A 54 7.61 0.71 -0.43
CA ALA A 54 7.86 1.20 -1.79
C ALA A 54 7.57 2.71 -1.94
N ILE A 55 6.49 3.21 -1.33
CA ILE A 55 6.16 4.64 -1.33
C ILE A 55 7.25 5.45 -0.63
N GLU A 56 7.69 5.02 0.56
CA GLU A 56 8.74 5.72 1.31
C GLU A 56 10.08 5.74 0.55
N GLN A 57 10.46 4.63 -0.10
CA GLN A 57 11.65 4.61 -0.96
C GLN A 57 11.55 5.60 -2.13
N MET A 58 10.38 5.73 -2.75
CA MET A 58 10.17 6.68 -3.84
C MET A 58 10.18 8.14 -3.36
N LYS A 59 9.64 8.42 -2.18
CA LYS A 59 9.70 9.75 -1.57
C LYS A 59 11.13 10.18 -1.28
N TRP A 60 11.97 9.28 -0.76
CA TRP A 60 13.40 9.55 -0.55
C TRP A 60 14.11 10.02 -1.82
N LEU A 61 13.80 9.43 -2.98
CA LEU A 61 14.37 9.85 -4.26
C LEU A 61 13.98 11.28 -4.68
N LEU A 62 12.91 11.85 -4.11
CA LEU A 62 12.50 13.24 -4.32
C LEU A 62 13.18 14.20 -3.33
N GLU A 63 13.51 13.73 -2.13
CA GLU A 63 14.14 14.52 -1.06
C GLU A 63 15.67 14.67 -1.23
N GLU A 64 16.34 13.74 -1.92
CA GLU A 64 17.78 13.79 -2.21
C GLU A 64 18.18 14.80 -3.32
N LYS A 65 17.28 15.71 -3.73
CA LYS A 65 17.54 16.77 -4.71
C LYS A 65 17.70 18.14 -4.07
#